data_AF-A0A137Q7K1-F1
#
_entry.id   AF-A0A137Q7K1-F1
#
_cell.length_a   1.000
_cell.length_b   1.000
_cell.length_c   1.000
_cell.angle_alpha   90.00
_cell.angle_beta   90.00
_cell.angle_gamma   90.00
#
_symmetry.space_group_name_H-M   'P 1'
#
loop_
_entity.id
_entity.type
_entity.pdbx_description
1 polymer ?
#
loop_
_entity_poly.entity_id
_entity_poly.type
_entity_poly.pdbx_seq_one_letter_code
_entity_poly.pdbx_strand_id
1 'polypeptide(L)'
;MKVPDGRLSPDSELIFGLGKEAREKHINWLIQVPKRRQPDSDDLAEHDQFLPSGDLESSVGSFSSTSSAVSCASRSYHCFDMSRQNLINQLTTSPETRFHAAWMFLRFHLLLGPKRPLQSATDEQPASHDSAKTWDITLATLAISVKFHRDFLFPLAPIEAADYMDISPHGMSYEDFEHAQRTVLNTFSYELGITPQPLLDQIRIALPSLQELLDFEGGWNQVQKETWRLLFGSLYAPDVMQFSVSVLTTTALTTTLVFVLAQYRYYKSDWNDFFNFTSSADQGQEGLGIPKKFGIAAKEDAEGVILDILSTVGVSEVSHLTPHQTHYMTFLGGGFCLSAVV
;
A
#
# COMPACT_ATOMS: atom_id res chain seq x y z
N MET A 1 17.89 -20.47 -15.88
CA MET A 1 18.00 -20.16 -17.32
C MET A 1 18.04 -18.63 -17.44
N LYS A 2 19.21 -18.04 -17.72
CA LYS A 2 19.35 -16.59 -17.90
C LYS A 2 19.50 -16.30 -19.39
N VAL A 3 18.58 -15.51 -19.94
CA VAL A 3 18.76 -14.85 -21.25
C VAL A 3 19.61 -13.59 -21.00
N PRO A 4 20.68 -13.33 -21.77
CA PRO A 4 21.61 -12.23 -21.50
C PRO A 4 21.07 -10.81 -21.75
N ASP A 5 19.83 -10.67 -22.24
CA ASP A 5 19.36 -9.41 -22.86
C ASP A 5 18.61 -8.45 -21.92
N GLY A 6 18.57 -8.70 -20.60
CA GLY A 6 17.87 -7.82 -19.64
C GLY A 6 16.34 -7.71 -19.86
N ARG A 7 15.80 -8.35 -20.89
CA ARG A 7 14.37 -8.59 -21.06
C ARG A 7 13.98 -9.64 -20.03
N LEU A 8 13.11 -9.23 -19.10
CA LEU A 8 12.46 -10.14 -18.16
C LEU A 8 11.89 -11.31 -18.96
N SER A 9 12.16 -12.55 -18.50
CA SER A 9 11.56 -13.72 -19.13
C SER A 9 10.04 -13.52 -19.10
N PRO A 10 9.32 -13.74 -20.22
CA PRO A 10 7.85 -13.73 -20.22
C PRO A 10 7.26 -14.67 -19.14
N ASP A 11 8.06 -15.62 -18.66
CA ASP A 11 7.71 -16.54 -17.57
C ASP A 11 7.49 -15.85 -16.20
N SER A 12 8.04 -14.64 -15.98
CA SER A 12 7.88 -13.96 -14.69
C SER A 12 6.45 -13.51 -14.41
N GLU A 13 5.66 -13.25 -15.46
CA GLU A 13 4.24 -12.91 -15.32
C GLU A 13 3.38 -14.15 -15.02
N LEU A 14 3.84 -15.34 -15.40
CA LEU A 14 3.17 -16.59 -15.06
C LEU A 14 3.26 -16.94 -13.57
N ILE A 15 4.17 -16.31 -12.81
CA ILE A 15 4.45 -16.64 -11.41
C ILE A 15 3.22 -16.43 -10.51
N PHE A 16 2.44 -15.35 -10.75
CA PHE A 16 1.29 -15.03 -9.90
C PHE A 16 -0.03 -15.64 -10.40
N GLY A 17 -0.04 -16.25 -11.58
CA GLY A 17 -1.30 -16.64 -12.25
C GLY A 17 -2.23 -15.45 -12.57
N LEU A 18 -1.75 -14.21 -12.41
CA LEU A 18 -2.44 -12.96 -12.73
C LEU A 18 -1.66 -12.26 -13.83
N GLY A 19 -2.34 -11.83 -14.90
CA GLY A 19 -1.74 -10.95 -15.90
C GLY A 19 -1.26 -9.64 -15.27
N LYS A 20 -0.19 -9.04 -15.83
CA LYS A 20 0.39 -7.79 -15.34
C LYS A 20 -0.65 -6.69 -15.15
N GLU A 21 -1.50 -6.46 -16.14
CA GLU A 21 -2.54 -5.42 -16.08
C GLU A 21 -3.52 -5.64 -14.93
N ALA A 22 -3.96 -6.89 -14.71
CA ALA A 22 -4.84 -7.22 -13.60
C ALA A 22 -4.12 -6.95 -12.26
N ARG A 23 -2.90 -7.47 -12.10
CA ARG A 23 -2.09 -7.23 -10.88
C ARG A 23 -1.95 -5.75 -10.58
N GLU A 24 -1.52 -4.94 -11.56
CA GLU A 24 -1.34 -3.50 -11.39
C GLU A 24 -2.66 -2.80 -11.06
N LYS A 25 -3.79 -3.22 -11.64
CA LYS A 25 -5.13 -2.70 -11.32
C LYS A 25 -5.49 -2.92 -9.85
N HIS A 26 -5.29 -4.13 -9.33
CA HIS A 26 -5.58 -4.46 -7.93
C HIS A 26 -4.64 -3.73 -6.95
N ILE A 27 -3.34 -3.68 -7.26
CA ILE A 27 -2.35 -2.93 -6.47
C ILE A 27 -2.68 -1.44 -6.45
N ASN A 28 -2.98 -0.85 -7.61
CA ASN A 28 -3.39 0.55 -7.72
C ASN A 28 -4.61 0.83 -6.83
N TRP A 29 -5.61 -0.05 -6.84
CA TRP A 29 -6.80 0.11 -6.01
C TRP A 29 -6.50 0.01 -4.50
N LEU A 30 -5.57 -0.87 -4.08
CA LEU A 30 -5.16 -1.01 -2.68
C LEU A 30 -4.31 0.18 -2.18
N ILE A 31 -3.44 0.72 -3.03
CA ILE A 31 -2.53 1.83 -2.67
C ILE A 31 -3.27 3.18 -2.75
N GLN A 32 -4.18 3.35 -3.69
CA GLN A 32 -5.03 4.54 -3.73
C GLN A 32 -6.12 4.44 -2.66
N VAL A 33 -6.48 5.56 -2.05
CA VAL A 33 -7.62 5.57 -1.11
C VAL A 33 -8.88 5.28 -1.92
N PRO A 34 -9.58 4.15 -1.70
CA PRO A 34 -10.74 3.80 -2.50
C PRO A 34 -11.80 4.89 -2.39
N LYS A 35 -12.25 5.41 -3.54
CA LYS A 35 -13.37 6.34 -3.59
C LYS A 35 -14.67 5.54 -3.48
N ARG A 36 -15.68 6.15 -2.86
CA ARG A 36 -17.04 5.60 -2.77
C ARG A 36 -17.54 5.19 -4.15
N ARG A 37 -18.12 3.99 -4.27
CA ARG A 37 -18.98 3.64 -5.40
C ARG A 37 -20.15 4.61 -5.38
N GLN A 38 -20.23 5.51 -6.35
CA GLN A 38 -21.44 6.30 -6.53
C GLN A 38 -22.55 5.29 -6.84
N PRO A 39 -23.68 5.30 -6.11
CA PRO A 39 -24.82 4.48 -6.48
C PRO A 39 -25.17 4.85 -7.92
N ASP A 40 -25.15 3.87 -8.81
CA ASP A 40 -25.57 4.06 -10.20
C ASP A 40 -27.01 4.61 -10.12
N SER A 41 -27.21 5.84 -10.59
CA SER A 41 -28.49 6.57 -10.45
C SER A 41 -29.67 5.85 -11.10
N ASP A 42 -29.41 4.79 -11.85
CA ASP A 42 -30.38 4.01 -12.60
C ASP A 42 -31.10 2.97 -11.72
N ASP A 43 -30.55 2.55 -10.57
CA ASP A 43 -31.16 1.53 -9.70
C ASP A 43 -32.25 2.07 -8.74
N LEU A 44 -32.41 3.40 -8.65
CA LEU A 44 -33.40 4.04 -7.75
C LEU A 44 -34.75 4.33 -8.42
N ALA A 45 -34.92 4.02 -9.70
CA ALA A 45 -36.14 4.35 -10.44
C ALA A 45 -37.29 3.34 -10.27
N GLU A 46 -37.08 2.15 -9.67
CA GLU A 46 -38.10 1.08 -9.69
C GLU A 46 -38.77 0.75 -8.35
N HIS A 47 -38.41 1.37 -7.22
CA HIS A 47 -38.97 0.96 -5.90
C HIS A 47 -40.02 1.88 -5.25
N ASP A 48 -40.50 2.93 -5.93
CA ASP A 48 -41.43 3.91 -5.35
C ASP A 48 -42.94 3.64 -5.57
N GLN A 49 -43.32 2.41 -5.91
CA GLN A 49 -44.74 2.04 -6.06
C GLN A 49 -45.06 0.80 -5.23
N PHE A 50 -45.43 0.95 -3.95
CA PHE A 50 -46.42 0.14 -3.22
C PHE A 50 -46.40 0.52 -1.73
N LEU A 51 -46.99 1.67 -1.39
CA LEU A 51 -47.46 1.92 -0.02
C LEU A 51 -48.94 1.56 0.06
N PRO A 52 -49.35 0.55 0.84
CA PRO A 52 -50.76 0.34 1.15
C PRO A 52 -51.18 1.36 2.21
N SER A 53 -52.06 2.28 1.83
CA SER A 53 -52.80 3.14 2.76
C SER A 53 -53.71 2.28 3.65
N GLY A 54 -53.37 2.16 4.93
CA GLY A 54 -54.20 1.49 5.93
C GLY A 54 -54.48 2.45 7.09
N ASP A 55 -55.72 2.93 7.15
CA ASP A 55 -56.26 3.72 8.26
C ASP A 55 -56.75 2.81 9.41
N LEU A 56 -56.42 3.25 10.64
CA LEU A 56 -57.17 3.17 11.92
C LEU A 56 -57.61 1.79 12.49
N GLU A 57 -57.16 1.48 13.71
CA GLU A 57 -57.98 1.67 14.93
C GLU A 57 -57.20 1.40 16.23
N SER A 58 -57.53 2.19 17.25
CA SER A 58 -56.94 2.24 18.59
C SER A 58 -57.49 1.18 19.54
N SER A 59 -56.64 0.61 20.40
CA SER A 59 -57.12 0.11 21.71
C SER A 59 -56.08 0.27 22.81
N VAL A 60 -56.61 0.60 23.99
CA VAL A 60 -55.96 1.19 25.15
C VAL A 60 -55.47 0.10 26.10
N GLY A 61 -54.28 0.27 26.67
CA GLY A 61 -53.79 -0.55 27.78
C GLY A 61 -52.42 -0.11 28.29
N SER A 62 -52.40 0.72 29.35
CA SER A 62 -51.27 0.92 30.27
C SER A 62 -50.67 -0.44 30.68
N PHE A 63 -49.40 -0.65 31.01
CA PHE A 63 -48.53 -0.02 32.02
C PHE A 63 -47.12 -0.62 31.86
N SER A 64 -46.08 0.21 31.71
CA SER A 64 -44.69 0.01 32.19
C SER A 64 -43.76 1.01 31.49
N SER A 65 -42.91 1.66 32.28
CA SER A 65 -41.97 2.70 31.88
C SER A 65 -41.15 2.33 30.65
N THR A 66 -41.46 2.94 29.50
CA THR A 66 -40.67 2.83 28.27
C THR A 66 -40.00 4.17 27.97
N SER A 67 -38.68 4.16 28.12
CA SER A 67 -37.79 5.21 27.67
C SER A 67 -38.07 5.56 26.21
N SER A 68 -38.14 6.86 25.93
CA SER A 68 -38.47 7.48 24.65
C SER A 68 -37.70 6.88 23.46
N ALA A 69 -38.33 5.98 22.72
CA ALA A 69 -37.76 5.30 21.55
C ALA A 69 -37.95 6.06 20.22
N VAL A 70 -38.20 7.37 20.26
CA VAL A 70 -38.51 8.19 19.07
C VAL A 70 -37.31 9.04 18.61
N SER A 71 -36.10 8.71 19.04
CA SER A 71 -34.85 9.34 18.54
C SER A 71 -33.80 8.33 18.05
N CYS A 72 -34.19 7.07 17.84
CA CYS A 72 -33.27 5.99 17.46
C CYS A 72 -32.94 5.98 15.96
N ALA A 73 -33.87 6.41 15.10
CA ALA A 73 -33.66 6.41 13.65
C ALA A 73 -32.66 7.49 13.20
N SER A 74 -32.69 8.68 13.81
CA SER A 74 -31.75 9.77 13.46
C SER A 74 -30.34 9.55 14.03
N ARG A 75 -30.17 8.71 15.06
CA ARG A 75 -28.84 8.28 15.55
C ARG A 75 -28.19 7.20 14.69
N SER A 76 -28.99 6.43 13.93
CA SER A 76 -28.50 5.38 13.04
C SER A 76 -27.61 5.95 11.94
N TYR A 77 -28.09 6.96 11.20
CA TYR A 77 -27.33 7.56 10.09
C TYR A 77 -26.01 8.19 10.53
N HIS A 78 -25.96 8.78 11.72
CA HIS A 78 -24.76 9.44 12.22
C HIS A 78 -23.69 8.44 12.70
N CYS A 79 -24.09 7.23 13.12
CA CYS A 79 -23.16 6.17 13.52
C CYS A 79 -22.51 5.50 12.30
N PHE A 80 -23.30 5.21 11.26
CA PHE A 80 -22.80 4.66 10.00
C PHE A 80 -21.77 5.58 9.34
N ASP A 81 -22.01 6.89 9.36
CA ASP A 81 -21.07 7.86 8.78
C ASP A 81 -19.71 7.88 9.51
N MET A 82 -19.72 7.69 10.84
CA MET A 82 -18.47 7.67 11.62
C MET A 82 -17.62 6.42 11.39
N SER A 83 -18.24 5.23 11.31
CA SER A 83 -17.51 3.99 11.04
C SER A 83 -16.82 4.02 9.67
N ARG A 84 -17.56 4.48 8.66
CA ARG A 84 -17.04 4.72 7.32
C ARG A 84 -15.91 5.74 7.31
N GLN A 85 -16.07 6.88 7.97
CA GLN A 85 -15.03 7.89 8.04
C GLN A 85 -13.77 7.34 8.73
N ASN A 86 -13.92 6.46 9.71
CA ASN A 86 -12.79 5.77 10.34
C ASN A 86 -12.04 4.86 9.36
N LEU A 87 -12.75 4.12 8.50
CA LEU A 87 -12.13 3.31 7.45
C LEU A 87 -11.34 4.19 6.47
N ILE A 88 -11.97 5.27 5.96
CA ILE A 88 -11.31 6.19 5.01
C ILE A 88 -10.11 6.89 5.66
N ASN A 89 -10.24 7.31 6.92
CA ASN A 89 -9.14 7.90 7.67
C ASN A 89 -7.97 6.90 7.77
N GLN A 90 -8.22 5.66 8.21
CA GLN A 90 -7.18 4.63 8.30
C GLN A 90 -6.46 4.42 6.97
N LEU A 91 -7.21 4.28 5.87
CA LEU A 91 -6.63 4.06 4.55
C LEU A 91 -5.85 5.28 4.04
N THR A 92 -6.25 6.49 4.43
CA THR A 92 -5.58 7.73 4.03
C THR A 92 -4.30 7.97 4.82
N THR A 93 -4.34 7.76 6.13
CA THR A 93 -3.24 8.12 7.04
C THR A 93 -2.23 7.01 7.27
N SER A 94 -2.60 5.73 7.09
CA SER A 94 -1.70 4.60 7.29
C SER A 94 -1.17 4.06 5.96
N PRO A 95 0.04 4.46 5.51
CA PRO A 95 0.68 3.84 4.35
C PRO A 95 0.97 2.36 4.60
N GLU A 96 1.28 1.99 5.84
CA GLU A 96 1.54 0.62 6.25
C GLU A 96 0.34 -0.30 6.03
N THR A 97 -0.87 0.14 6.38
CA THR A 97 -2.10 -0.62 6.15
C THR A 97 -2.27 -0.96 4.67
N ARG A 98 -2.05 0.03 3.79
CA ARG A 98 -2.18 -0.16 2.34
C ARG A 98 -1.07 -1.06 1.78
N PHE A 99 0.17 -0.85 2.22
CA PHE A 99 1.29 -1.68 1.81
C PHE A 99 1.07 -3.14 2.22
N HIS A 100 0.66 -3.39 3.46
CA HIS A 100 0.44 -4.75 3.96
C HIS A 100 -0.72 -5.45 3.24
N ALA A 101 -1.79 -4.72 2.89
CA ALA A 101 -2.87 -5.26 2.07
C ALA A 101 -2.40 -5.69 0.68
N ALA A 102 -1.60 -4.85 0.00
CA ALA A 102 -1.03 -5.15 -1.31
C ALA A 102 0.00 -6.29 -1.25
N TRP A 103 0.83 -6.32 -0.21
CA TRP A 103 1.79 -7.40 0.02
C TRP A 103 1.09 -8.75 0.24
N MET A 104 0.05 -8.78 1.08
CA MET A 104 -0.78 -9.97 1.27
C MET A 104 -1.43 -10.40 -0.04
N PHE A 105 -1.98 -9.48 -0.83
CA PHE A 105 -2.57 -9.80 -2.13
C PHE A 105 -1.57 -10.50 -3.06
N LEU A 106 -0.36 -9.93 -3.21
CA LEU A 106 0.71 -10.53 -4.01
C LEU A 106 1.12 -11.91 -3.50
N ARG A 107 1.29 -12.05 -2.17
CA ARG A 107 1.67 -13.31 -1.54
C ARG A 107 0.61 -14.39 -1.72
N PHE A 108 -0.67 -14.04 -1.62
CA PHE A 108 -1.78 -14.97 -1.83
C PHE A 108 -1.71 -15.61 -3.21
N HIS A 109 -1.57 -14.78 -4.25
CA HIS A 109 -1.48 -15.25 -5.64
C HIS A 109 -0.18 -16.00 -5.93
N LEU A 110 0.93 -15.63 -5.31
CA LEU A 110 2.17 -16.39 -5.38
C LEU A 110 2.01 -17.81 -4.81
N LEU A 111 1.32 -17.96 -3.68
CA LEU A 111 1.10 -19.25 -3.03
C LEU A 111 0.11 -20.13 -3.79
N LEU A 112 -0.88 -19.54 -4.45
CA LEU A 112 -1.78 -20.29 -5.32
C LEU A 112 -1.06 -20.82 -6.56
N GLY A 113 -0.11 -20.03 -7.09
CA GLY A 113 0.72 -20.34 -8.24
C GLY A 113 -0.08 -20.65 -9.51
N PRO A 114 0.57 -20.74 -10.67
CA PRO A 114 -0.03 -21.42 -11.80
C PRO A 114 -0.14 -22.89 -11.42
N LYS A 115 -1.34 -23.35 -11.02
CA LYS A 115 -1.65 -24.78 -11.06
C LYS A 115 -1.37 -25.21 -12.48
N ARG A 116 -0.22 -25.89 -12.70
CA ARG A 116 0.16 -26.38 -14.02
C ARG A 116 -1.06 -27.05 -14.62
N PRO A 117 -1.47 -26.72 -15.86
CA PRO A 117 -2.56 -27.42 -16.49
C PRO A 117 -2.09 -28.86 -16.70
N LEU A 118 -2.41 -29.74 -15.74
CA LEU A 118 -2.51 -31.16 -16.02
C LEU A 118 -3.71 -31.32 -16.94
N GLN A 119 -3.44 -31.15 -18.24
CA GLN A 119 -4.03 -31.92 -19.33
C GLN A 119 -5.55 -32.17 -19.20
N SER A 120 -6.37 -31.21 -19.64
CA SER A 120 -7.63 -31.51 -20.34
C SER A 120 -8.10 -30.24 -21.06
N ALA A 121 -7.74 -30.16 -22.33
CA ALA A 121 -7.97 -29.02 -23.21
C ALA A 121 -9.43 -28.92 -23.69
N THR A 122 -10.43 -28.99 -22.81
CA THR A 122 -11.83 -29.13 -23.29
C THR A 122 -12.91 -28.39 -22.50
N ASP A 123 -12.57 -27.53 -21.54
CA ASP A 123 -13.56 -26.62 -20.96
C ASP A 123 -13.08 -25.17 -21.04
N GLU A 124 -13.60 -24.45 -22.03
CA GLU A 124 -13.58 -22.99 -22.08
C GLU A 124 -14.47 -22.44 -20.96
N GLN A 125 -13.98 -22.46 -19.72
CA GLN A 125 -14.66 -21.71 -18.66
C GLN A 125 -14.52 -20.21 -18.95
N PRO A 126 -15.61 -19.43 -18.83
CA PRO A 126 -15.60 -18.01 -19.15
C PRO A 126 -14.71 -17.24 -18.18
N ALA A 127 -13.70 -16.55 -18.73
CA ALA A 127 -12.71 -15.74 -18.00
C ALA A 127 -13.31 -14.64 -17.08
N SER A 128 -14.62 -14.40 -17.13
CA SER A 128 -15.30 -13.39 -16.30
C SER A 128 -15.43 -13.78 -14.83
N HIS A 129 -15.60 -15.07 -14.51
CA HIS A 129 -15.86 -15.52 -13.14
C HIS A 129 -14.63 -15.43 -12.22
N ASP A 130 -13.42 -15.52 -12.77
CA ASP A 130 -12.17 -15.43 -12.00
C ASP A 130 -11.84 -13.98 -11.59
N SER A 131 -12.35 -13.00 -12.35
CA SER A 131 -12.14 -11.57 -12.06
C SER A 131 -12.86 -11.13 -10.78
N ALA A 132 -14.12 -11.55 -10.59
CA ALA A 132 -14.90 -11.21 -9.39
C ALA A 132 -14.23 -11.77 -8.13
N LYS A 133 -13.86 -13.05 -8.14
CA LYS A 133 -13.14 -13.70 -7.02
C LYS A 133 -11.82 -13.01 -6.68
N THR A 134 -11.10 -12.51 -7.68
CA THR A 134 -9.84 -11.78 -7.43
C THR A 134 -10.11 -10.46 -6.70
N TRP A 135 -11.21 -9.76 -7.03
CA TRP A 135 -11.65 -8.60 -6.25
C TRP A 135 -12.09 -8.96 -4.84
N ASP A 136 -12.71 -10.12 -4.63
CA ASP A 136 -13.06 -10.60 -3.29
C ASP A 136 -11.85 -10.77 -2.40
N ILE A 137 -10.82 -11.43 -2.94
CA ILE A 137 -9.53 -11.59 -2.28
C ILE A 137 -8.87 -10.22 -2.03
N THR A 138 -8.93 -9.31 -3.01
CA THR A 138 -8.37 -7.96 -2.87
C THR A 138 -9.02 -7.19 -1.72
N LEU A 139 -10.35 -7.23 -1.61
CA LEU A 139 -11.07 -6.58 -0.52
C LEU A 139 -10.80 -7.28 0.82
N ALA A 140 -10.70 -8.61 0.82
CA ALA A 140 -10.38 -9.39 2.01
C ALA A 140 -8.98 -9.05 2.57
N THR A 141 -7.95 -8.92 1.73
CA THR A 141 -6.61 -8.53 2.20
C THR A 141 -6.60 -7.10 2.76
N LEU A 142 -7.38 -6.18 2.18
CA LEU A 142 -7.56 -4.84 2.73
C LEU A 142 -8.21 -4.88 4.12
N ALA A 143 -9.31 -5.62 4.26
CA ALA A 143 -10.02 -5.73 5.52
C ALA A 143 -9.16 -6.37 6.62
N ILE A 144 -8.44 -7.45 6.30
CA ILE A 144 -7.49 -8.09 7.23
C ILE A 144 -6.39 -7.11 7.63
N SER A 145 -5.83 -6.37 6.67
CA SER A 145 -4.78 -5.39 6.96
C SER A 145 -5.27 -4.27 7.89
N VAL A 146 -6.47 -3.74 7.65
CA VAL A 146 -7.08 -2.73 8.51
C VAL A 146 -7.31 -3.28 9.92
N LYS A 147 -7.86 -4.50 10.04
CA LYS A 147 -8.05 -5.16 11.35
C LYS A 147 -6.73 -5.44 12.08
N PHE A 148 -5.65 -5.66 11.33
CA PHE A 148 -4.32 -5.89 11.90
C PHE A 148 -3.68 -4.60 12.43
N HIS A 149 -3.83 -3.48 11.72
CA HIS A 149 -3.13 -2.22 12.00
C HIS A 149 -3.93 -1.20 12.80
N ARG A 150 -5.23 -1.40 12.95
CA ARG A 150 -6.12 -0.45 13.62
C ARG A 150 -6.54 -0.97 14.98
N ASP A 151 -6.32 -0.16 16.02
CA ASP A 151 -6.86 -0.41 17.34
C ASP A 151 -8.40 -0.26 17.35
N PHE A 152 -9.08 -1.09 18.14
CA PHE A 152 -10.53 -1.09 18.34
C PHE A 152 -10.91 -0.72 19.78
N LEU A 153 -9.95 -0.21 20.56
CA LEU A 153 -10.19 0.39 21.86
C LEU A 153 -10.83 1.77 21.71
N PHE A 154 -11.76 2.07 22.62
CA PHE A 154 -12.43 3.37 22.69
C PHE A 154 -11.40 4.53 22.71
N PRO A 155 -11.56 5.59 21.88
CA PRO A 155 -12.78 5.96 21.13
C PRO A 155 -12.92 5.33 19.74
N LEU A 156 -12.01 4.47 19.31
CA LEU A 156 -12.08 3.81 18.01
C LEU A 156 -13.07 2.64 18.08
N ALA A 157 -14.11 2.64 17.25
CA ALA A 157 -15.04 1.53 17.10
C ALA A 157 -14.57 0.54 16.02
N PRO A 158 -14.87 -0.77 16.11
CA PRO A 158 -14.64 -1.71 15.01
C PRO A 158 -15.26 -1.20 13.69
N ILE A 159 -14.58 -1.43 12.57
CA ILE A 159 -15.16 -1.13 11.24
C ILE A 159 -16.04 -2.31 10.85
N GLU A 160 -17.27 -2.01 10.44
CA GLU A 160 -18.26 -3.02 10.09
C GLU A 160 -18.02 -3.61 8.69
N ALA A 161 -18.50 -4.83 8.44
CA ALA A 161 -18.38 -5.48 7.13
C ALA A 161 -19.03 -4.65 6.01
N ALA A 162 -20.15 -3.98 6.31
CA ALA A 162 -20.85 -3.10 5.38
C ALA A 162 -19.94 -2.00 4.81
N ASP A 163 -19.07 -1.40 5.65
CA ASP A 163 -18.17 -0.32 5.22
C ASP A 163 -17.14 -0.79 4.19
N TYR A 164 -16.68 -2.04 4.29
CA TYR A 164 -15.78 -2.65 3.31
C TYR A 164 -16.52 -2.97 2.01
N MET A 165 -17.71 -3.56 2.10
CA MET A 165 -18.52 -3.89 0.92
C MET A 165 -18.92 -2.62 0.14
N ASP A 166 -19.18 -1.51 0.85
CA ASP A 166 -19.50 -0.19 0.29
C ASP A 166 -18.39 0.40 -0.60
N ILE A 167 -17.13 0.03 -0.35
CA ILE A 167 -15.98 0.47 -1.15
C ILE A 167 -15.54 -0.57 -2.18
N SER A 168 -16.17 -1.74 -2.20
CA SER A 168 -15.88 -2.80 -3.17
C SER A 168 -16.15 -2.32 -4.60
N PRO A 169 -15.27 -2.63 -5.57
CA PRO A 169 -15.51 -2.32 -6.98
C PRO A 169 -16.69 -3.06 -7.62
N HIS A 170 -17.23 -4.07 -6.95
CA HIS A 170 -18.37 -4.85 -7.41
C HIS A 170 -19.28 -5.23 -6.23
N GLY A 171 -20.52 -5.62 -6.54
CA GLY A 171 -21.46 -6.08 -5.52
C GLY A 171 -21.01 -7.41 -4.91
N MET A 172 -20.94 -7.47 -3.59
CA MET A 172 -20.45 -8.63 -2.84
C MET A 172 -21.42 -8.91 -1.68
N SER A 173 -21.75 -10.17 -1.46
CA SER A 173 -22.54 -10.59 -0.29
C SER A 173 -21.68 -10.64 0.96
N TYR A 174 -22.31 -10.55 2.14
CA TYR A 174 -21.62 -10.68 3.41
C TYR A 174 -20.94 -12.06 3.54
N GLU A 175 -21.61 -13.11 3.08
CA GLU A 175 -21.11 -14.48 3.10
C GLU A 175 -19.86 -14.65 2.23
N ASP A 176 -19.85 -14.07 1.03
CA ASP A 176 -18.70 -14.09 0.11
C ASP A 176 -17.52 -13.31 0.71
N PHE A 177 -17.79 -12.14 1.30
CA PHE A 177 -16.77 -11.34 1.98
C PHE A 177 -16.10 -12.09 3.12
N GLU A 178 -16.88 -12.71 4.00
CA GLU A 178 -16.37 -13.51 5.12
C GLU A 178 -15.68 -14.79 4.63
N HIS A 179 -16.16 -15.39 3.54
CA HIS A 179 -15.51 -16.55 2.92
C HIS A 179 -14.14 -16.18 2.33
N ALA A 180 -14.04 -15.04 1.65
CA ALA A 180 -12.80 -14.53 1.09
C ALA A 180 -11.77 -14.24 2.18
N GLN A 181 -12.17 -13.59 3.28
CA GLN A 181 -11.29 -13.37 4.44
C GLN A 181 -10.78 -14.69 5.04
N ARG A 182 -11.68 -15.67 5.26
CA ARG A 182 -11.28 -17.01 5.75
C ARG A 182 -10.32 -17.70 4.79
N THR A 183 -10.55 -17.58 3.49
CA THR A 183 -9.69 -18.16 2.45
C THR A 183 -8.29 -17.58 2.52
N VAL A 184 -8.15 -16.24 2.59
CA VAL A 184 -6.85 -15.56 2.72
C VAL A 184 -6.11 -16.02 3.99
N LEU A 185 -6.79 -16.01 5.14
CA LEU A 185 -6.19 -16.42 6.43
C LEU A 185 -5.73 -17.88 6.41
N ASN A 186 -6.56 -18.78 5.87
CA ASN A 186 -6.23 -20.19 5.74
C ASN A 186 -5.05 -20.41 4.81
N THR A 187 -5.00 -19.70 3.66
CA THR A 187 -3.87 -19.76 2.73
C THR A 187 -2.56 -19.35 3.39
N PHE A 188 -2.60 -18.42 4.34
CA PHE A 188 -1.42 -18.00 5.10
C PHE A 188 -1.17 -18.81 6.37
N SER A 189 -1.97 -19.84 6.69
CA SER A 189 -1.91 -20.53 7.98
C SER A 189 -1.94 -19.54 9.16
N TYR A 190 -2.67 -18.44 9.02
CA TYR A 190 -2.75 -17.32 9.97
C TYR A 190 -1.43 -16.55 10.21
N GLU A 191 -0.41 -16.76 9.38
CA GLU A 191 0.87 -16.03 9.43
C GLU A 191 0.89 -14.88 8.42
N LEU A 192 0.48 -13.68 8.83
CA LEU A 192 0.32 -12.53 7.93
C LEU A 192 1.67 -11.90 7.49
N GLY A 193 2.74 -12.11 8.27
CA GLY A 193 4.08 -11.63 7.98
C GLY A 193 4.43 -10.33 8.73
N ILE A 194 5.53 -9.71 8.31
CA ILE A 194 6.07 -8.47 8.89
C ILE A 194 5.81 -7.28 7.96
N THR A 195 5.78 -6.08 8.53
CA THR A 195 5.56 -4.82 7.82
C THR A 195 6.79 -3.89 7.92
N PRO A 196 6.92 -2.87 7.04
CA PRO A 196 8.06 -1.97 7.05
C PRO A 196 8.16 -1.08 8.31
N GLN A 197 7.04 -0.61 8.86
CA GLN A 197 7.05 0.44 9.89
C GLN A 197 7.78 0.04 11.18
N PRO A 198 7.56 -1.16 11.78
CA PRO A 198 8.28 -1.56 12.98
C PRO A 198 9.80 -1.61 12.77
N LEU A 199 10.25 -1.99 11.57
CA LEU A 199 11.68 -2.00 11.24
C LEU A 199 12.24 -0.58 11.12
N LEU A 200 11.53 0.33 10.46
CA LEU A 200 11.94 1.74 10.38
C LEU A 200 12.04 2.39 11.76
N ASP A 201 11.09 2.09 12.65
CA ASP A 201 11.09 2.61 14.01
C ASP A 201 12.23 2.03 14.84
N GLN A 202 12.49 0.73 14.73
CA GLN A 202 13.62 0.08 15.39
C GLN A 202 14.96 0.65 14.93
N ILE A 203 15.16 0.82 13.62
CA ILE A 203 16.40 1.41 13.06
C ILE A 203 16.61 2.83 13.58
N ARG A 204 15.55 3.66 13.59
CA ARG A 204 15.64 5.03 14.11
C ARG A 204 16.04 5.05 15.58
N ILE A 205 15.44 4.19 16.41
CA ILE A 205 15.74 4.12 17.84
C ILE A 205 17.15 3.57 18.09
N ALA A 206 17.58 2.57 17.31
CA ALA A 206 18.85 1.89 17.48
C ALA A 206 20.07 2.73 17.06
N LEU A 207 19.91 3.70 16.15
CA LEU A 207 21.03 4.43 15.54
C LEU A 207 20.99 5.94 15.87
N PRO A 208 21.73 6.38 16.91
CA PRO A 208 21.92 7.80 17.19
C PRO A 208 22.55 8.57 16.02
N SER A 209 23.46 7.94 15.28
CA SER A 209 24.12 8.53 14.10
C SER A 209 23.11 8.92 13.00
N LEU A 210 22.07 8.11 12.80
CA LEU A 210 20.97 8.41 11.90
C LEU A 210 20.13 9.60 12.39
N GLN A 211 19.92 9.70 13.71
CA GLN A 211 19.18 10.83 14.30
C GLN A 211 19.95 12.14 14.14
N GLU A 212 21.26 12.12 14.40
CA GLU A 212 22.15 13.28 14.22
C GLU A 212 22.21 13.73 12.76
N LEU A 213 22.37 12.78 11.83
CA LEU A 213 22.38 13.05 10.38
C LEU A 213 21.07 13.70 9.89
N LEU A 214 19.95 13.40 10.56
CA LEU A 214 18.62 13.87 10.20
C LEU A 214 18.07 14.93 11.17
N ASP A 215 18.93 15.58 11.97
CA ASP A 215 18.55 16.61 12.96
C ASP A 215 18.16 17.97 12.34
N PHE A 216 17.88 18.00 11.04
CA PHE A 216 17.29 19.16 10.38
C PHE A 216 15.76 19.08 10.37
N GLU A 217 15.11 20.23 10.22
CA GLU A 217 13.66 20.35 10.30
C GLU A 217 12.95 19.41 9.31
N GLY A 218 12.19 18.45 9.86
CA GLY A 218 11.42 17.49 9.08
C GLY A 218 12.26 16.41 8.36
N GLY A 219 13.56 16.29 8.62
CA GLY A 219 14.44 15.35 7.92
C GLY A 219 13.96 13.91 7.95
N TRP A 220 13.67 13.38 9.14
CA TRP A 220 13.12 12.03 9.28
C TRP A 220 11.75 11.86 8.61
N ASN A 221 10.87 12.86 8.70
CA ASN A 221 9.54 12.78 8.08
C ASN A 221 9.64 12.74 6.55
N GLN A 222 10.57 13.50 5.96
CA GLN A 222 10.86 13.45 4.52
C GLN A 222 11.44 12.10 4.12
N VAL A 223 12.39 11.57 4.89
CA VAL A 223 12.95 10.23 4.66
C VAL A 223 11.85 9.17 4.70
N GLN A 224 11.02 9.13 5.75
CA GLN A 224 9.92 8.15 5.82
C GLN A 224 8.97 8.27 4.63
N LYS A 225 8.56 9.50 4.27
CA LYS A 225 7.65 9.73 3.14
C LYS A 225 8.20 9.18 1.83
N GLU A 226 9.46 9.48 1.52
CA GLU A 226 10.12 9.02 0.30
C GLU A 226 10.42 7.51 0.33
N THR A 227 10.74 6.94 1.50
CA THR A 227 10.90 5.50 1.68
C THR A 227 9.59 4.77 1.38
N TRP A 228 8.46 5.26 1.91
CA TRP A 228 7.14 4.71 1.57
C TRP A 228 6.82 4.81 0.09
N ARG A 229 7.20 5.91 -0.58
CA ARG A 229 7.03 6.06 -2.03
C ARG A 229 7.79 4.97 -2.80
N LEU A 230 9.05 4.70 -2.44
CA LEU A 230 9.84 3.63 -3.06
C LEU A 230 9.27 2.25 -2.78
N LEU A 231 8.83 2.00 -1.54
CA LEU A 231 8.19 0.74 -1.16
C LEU A 231 6.91 0.48 -1.97
N PHE A 232 6.04 1.49 -2.13
CA PHE A 232 4.87 1.35 -3.00
C PHE A 232 5.24 1.11 -4.46
N GLY A 233 6.25 1.81 -4.98
CA GLY A 233 6.78 1.58 -6.33
C GLY A 233 7.28 0.15 -6.53
N SER A 234 7.91 -0.44 -5.51
CA SER A 234 8.44 -1.80 -5.58
C SER A 234 7.37 -2.87 -5.76
N LEU A 235 6.13 -2.65 -5.28
CA LEU A 235 5.03 -3.63 -5.38
C LEU A 235 4.63 -3.93 -6.84
N TYR A 236 4.93 -3.02 -7.77
CA TYR A 236 4.64 -3.22 -9.19
C TYR A 236 5.65 -4.15 -9.87
N ALA A 237 6.81 -4.39 -9.25
CA ALA A 237 7.84 -5.27 -9.80
C ALA A 237 7.38 -6.74 -9.76
N PRO A 238 7.51 -7.49 -10.86
CA PRO A 238 7.06 -8.88 -10.92
C PRO A 238 7.89 -9.84 -10.04
N ASP A 239 9.08 -9.44 -9.63
CA ASP A 239 10.00 -10.21 -8.81
C ASP A 239 10.06 -9.72 -7.35
N VAL A 240 9.22 -8.76 -6.96
CA VAL A 240 9.27 -8.15 -5.61
C VAL A 240 9.18 -9.18 -4.49
N MET A 241 8.40 -10.25 -4.69
CA MET A 241 8.19 -11.30 -3.70
C MET A 241 9.41 -12.22 -3.49
N GLN A 242 10.47 -12.09 -4.29
CA GLN A 242 11.74 -12.79 -4.07
C GLN A 242 12.56 -12.16 -2.94
N PHE A 243 12.23 -10.93 -2.55
CA PHE A 243 12.93 -10.18 -1.53
C PHE A 243 12.10 -10.14 -0.24
N SER A 244 12.77 -10.24 0.91
CA SER A 244 12.09 -10.05 2.19
C SER A 244 11.70 -8.58 2.37
N VAL A 245 10.63 -8.33 3.14
CA VAL A 245 10.20 -6.97 3.50
C VAL A 245 11.33 -6.21 4.21
N SER A 246 12.16 -6.90 5.01
CA SER A 246 13.31 -6.27 5.67
C SER A 246 14.35 -5.74 4.68
N VAL A 247 14.69 -6.52 3.65
CA VAL A 247 15.61 -6.10 2.58
C VAL A 247 15.01 -4.95 1.79
N LEU A 248 13.75 -5.06 1.35
CA LEU A 248 13.05 -3.99 0.61
C LEU A 248 13.04 -2.68 1.40
N THR A 249 12.70 -2.74 2.68
CA THR A 249 12.63 -1.58 3.57
C THR A 249 14.00 -0.94 3.78
N THR A 250 15.02 -1.77 4.01
CA THR A 250 16.40 -1.30 4.24
C THR A 250 16.96 -0.63 2.99
N THR A 251 16.78 -1.25 1.82
CA THR A 251 17.24 -0.67 0.55
C THR A 251 16.49 0.61 0.20
N ALA A 252 15.17 0.66 0.43
CA ALA A 252 14.39 1.88 0.25
C ALA A 252 14.88 3.00 1.20
N LEU A 253 15.11 2.68 2.48
CA LEU A 253 15.59 3.64 3.48
C LEU A 253 16.96 4.22 3.11
N THR A 254 17.95 3.39 2.79
CA THR A 254 19.32 3.85 2.47
C THR A 254 19.35 4.66 1.18
N THR A 255 18.57 4.26 0.17
CA THR A 255 18.41 5.02 -1.09
C THR A 255 17.79 6.38 -0.83
N THR A 256 16.71 6.43 -0.05
CA THR A 256 16.02 7.66 0.30
C THR A 256 16.89 8.59 1.14
N LEU A 257 17.71 8.06 2.05
CA LEU A 257 18.58 8.86 2.91
C LEU A 257 19.50 9.76 2.07
N VAL A 258 20.19 9.18 1.08
CA VAL A 258 21.07 9.92 0.16
C VAL A 258 20.27 10.97 -0.63
N PHE A 259 19.10 10.59 -1.13
CA PHE A 259 18.25 11.49 -1.90
C PHE A 259 17.79 12.72 -1.10
N VAL A 260 17.29 12.52 0.12
CA VAL A 260 16.81 13.62 0.99
C VAL A 260 17.97 14.52 1.42
N LEU A 261 19.13 13.96 1.75
CA LEU A 261 20.33 14.75 2.08
C LEU A 261 20.81 15.60 0.89
N ALA A 262 20.76 15.04 -0.33
CA ALA A 262 21.10 15.77 -1.53
C ALA A 262 20.12 16.93 -1.79
N GLN A 263 18.81 16.71 -1.56
CA GLN A 263 17.80 17.77 -1.64
C GLN A 263 18.01 18.86 -0.58
N TYR A 264 18.27 18.47 0.67
CA TYR A 264 18.52 19.42 1.75
C TYR A 264 19.74 20.30 1.46
N ARG A 265 20.84 19.68 1.00
CA ARG A 265 22.06 20.41 0.58
C ARG A 265 21.78 21.36 -0.58
N TYR A 266 21.04 20.90 -1.59
CA TYR A 266 20.65 21.73 -2.73
C TYR A 266 19.82 22.94 -2.31
N TYR A 267 18.81 22.75 -1.46
CA TYR A 267 17.99 23.85 -0.95
C TYR A 267 18.83 24.84 -0.12
N LYS A 268 19.73 24.34 0.72
CA LYS A 268 20.61 25.18 1.56
C LYS A 268 21.66 25.95 0.73
N SER A 269 22.16 25.36 -0.35
CA SER A 269 23.08 26.05 -1.27
C SER A 269 22.36 27.10 -2.09
N ASP A 270 21.18 26.80 -2.62
CA ASP A 270 20.40 27.75 -3.42
C ASP A 270 20.00 28.96 -2.58
N TRP A 271 19.72 28.84 -1.29
CA TRP A 271 19.52 30.04 -0.45
C TRP A 271 20.76 30.95 -0.39
N ASN A 272 21.97 30.39 -0.42
CA ASN A 272 23.22 31.17 -0.41
C ASN A 272 23.61 31.66 -1.81
N ASP A 273 23.31 30.88 -2.84
CA ASP A 273 23.60 31.19 -4.24
C ASP A 273 22.52 32.10 -4.86
N PHE A 274 21.27 32.08 -4.39
CA PHE A 274 20.19 32.97 -4.83
C PHE A 274 20.47 34.44 -4.50
N PHE A 275 21.22 34.73 -3.44
CA PHE A 275 21.77 36.07 -3.20
C PHE A 275 22.90 36.45 -4.17
N ASN A 276 23.53 35.48 -4.83
CA ASN A 276 24.66 35.68 -5.74
C ASN A 276 24.30 35.47 -7.22
N PHE A 277 23.11 34.96 -7.55
CA PHE A 277 22.81 34.38 -8.87
C PHE A 277 21.46 34.84 -9.46
N THR A 278 21.25 36.15 -9.53
CA THR A 278 20.30 36.73 -10.51
C THR A 278 20.99 36.94 -11.86
N SER A 279 21.49 35.89 -12.54
CA SER A 279 21.88 35.93 -13.96
C SER A 279 22.44 34.60 -14.45
N SER A 280 21.58 33.67 -14.85
CA SER A 280 21.77 32.83 -16.05
C SER A 280 20.74 31.73 -16.07
N ALA A 281 19.79 31.87 -16.99
CA ALA A 281 18.82 30.87 -17.32
C ALA A 281 19.42 29.95 -18.39
N ASP A 282 19.51 28.65 -18.09
CA ASP A 282 19.48 27.64 -19.15
C ASP A 282 18.78 26.38 -18.63
N GLN A 283 17.72 25.98 -19.33
CA GLN A 283 16.74 24.96 -18.92
C GLN A 283 16.89 23.71 -19.78
N GLY A 284 16.92 22.53 -19.16
CA GLY A 284 16.57 21.30 -19.88
C GLY A 284 17.13 20.01 -19.28
N GLN A 285 16.45 19.47 -18.25
CA GLN A 285 16.20 18.01 -18.13
C GLN A 285 15.28 17.72 -16.93
N GLU A 286 14.08 17.19 -17.24
CA GLU A 286 13.05 16.77 -16.29
C GLU A 286 13.41 15.42 -15.66
N GLY A 287 14.13 15.49 -14.55
CA GLY A 287 14.24 14.40 -13.59
C GLY A 287 14.81 15.02 -12.34
N LEU A 288 13.93 15.41 -11.40
CA LEU A 288 14.23 16.07 -10.11
C LEU A 288 15.68 16.56 -10.06
N GLY A 289 15.92 17.69 -10.73
CA GLY A 289 17.24 18.12 -11.25
C GLY A 289 18.25 18.49 -10.18
N ILE A 290 18.50 17.60 -9.23
CA ILE A 290 19.52 17.74 -8.20
C ILE A 290 20.87 17.60 -8.91
N PRO A 291 21.72 18.63 -8.90
CA PRO A 291 23.04 18.54 -9.50
C PRO A 291 23.84 17.36 -8.92
N LYS A 292 24.50 16.58 -9.78
CA LYS A 292 25.28 15.37 -9.39
C LYS A 292 26.25 15.61 -8.22
N LYS A 293 26.80 16.82 -8.12
CA LYS A 293 27.71 17.24 -7.03
C LYS A 293 27.08 17.06 -5.64
N PHE A 294 25.79 17.36 -5.47
CA PHE A 294 25.12 17.22 -4.17
C PHE A 294 24.83 15.76 -3.84
N GLY A 295 24.56 14.93 -4.86
CA GLY A 295 24.38 13.49 -4.67
C GLY A 295 25.65 12.79 -4.19
N ILE A 296 26.82 13.19 -4.72
CA ILE A 296 28.11 12.63 -4.27
C ILE A 296 28.39 13.01 -2.81
N ALA A 297 28.30 14.29 -2.47
CA ALA A 297 28.56 14.74 -1.10
C ALA A 297 27.56 14.16 -0.09
N ALA A 298 26.27 14.07 -0.45
CA ALA A 298 25.26 13.44 0.39
C ALA A 298 25.53 11.94 0.61
N LYS A 299 26.08 11.25 -0.39
CA LYS A 299 26.48 9.85 -0.28
C LYS A 299 27.66 9.70 0.69
N GLU A 300 28.67 10.56 0.58
CA GLU A 300 29.83 10.56 1.49
C GLU A 300 29.40 10.79 2.95
N ASP A 301 28.49 11.74 3.20
CA ASP A 301 27.97 11.98 4.56
C ASP A 301 27.17 10.77 5.10
N ALA A 302 26.38 10.14 4.24
CA ALA A 302 25.47 9.05 4.63
C ALA A 302 26.18 7.70 4.74
N GLU A 303 27.39 7.54 4.21
CA GLU A 303 28.06 6.25 4.07
C GLU A 303 28.20 5.52 5.41
N GLY A 304 28.69 6.22 6.45
CA GLY A 304 28.82 5.63 7.78
C GLY A 304 27.48 5.15 8.35
N VAL A 305 26.43 5.97 8.24
CA VAL A 305 25.08 5.63 8.72
C VAL A 305 24.46 4.49 7.91
N ILE A 306 24.71 4.42 6.61
CA ILE A 306 24.26 3.32 5.75
C ILE A 306 24.90 2.00 6.18
N LEU A 307 26.20 2.00 6.48
CA LEU A 307 26.90 0.82 6.98
C LEU A 307 26.33 0.38 8.35
N ASP A 308 26.05 1.33 9.24
CA ASP A 308 25.41 1.06 10.53
C ASP A 308 24.01 0.43 10.36
N ILE A 309 23.20 0.95 9.43
CA ILE A 309 21.88 0.40 9.09
C ILE A 309 22.01 -1.04 8.60
N LEU A 310 22.87 -1.29 7.62
CA LEU A 310 23.06 -2.62 7.03
C LEU A 310 23.55 -3.64 8.06
N SER A 311 24.48 -3.21 8.93
CA SER A 311 24.98 -4.00 10.06
C SER A 311 23.85 -4.35 11.04
N THR A 312 23.02 -3.37 11.40
CA THR A 312 21.92 -3.53 12.37
C THR A 312 20.85 -4.52 11.88
N VAL A 313 20.51 -4.48 10.59
CA VAL A 313 19.51 -5.41 10.01
C VAL A 313 20.11 -6.80 9.76
N GLY A 314 21.43 -6.96 9.91
CA GLY A 314 22.12 -8.22 9.60
C GLY A 314 22.17 -8.52 8.11
N VAL A 315 22.04 -7.49 7.27
CA VAL A 315 22.24 -7.60 5.82
C VAL A 315 23.72 -7.38 5.55
N SER A 316 24.54 -8.38 5.91
CA SER A 316 25.96 -8.38 5.57
C SER A 316 26.10 -8.36 4.04
N GLU A 317 26.85 -7.37 3.54
CA GLU A 317 27.12 -7.05 2.15
C GLU A 317 26.40 -7.90 1.10
N VAL A 318 25.52 -7.22 0.37
CA VAL A 318 24.89 -7.72 -0.84
C VAL A 318 25.89 -7.73 -2.02
N SER A 319 27.14 -8.13 -1.77
CA SER A 319 28.19 -8.31 -2.78
C SER A 319 27.88 -9.48 -3.75
N HIS A 320 26.74 -10.16 -3.57
CA HIS A 320 26.20 -11.16 -4.49
C HIS A 320 25.03 -10.69 -5.36
N LEU A 321 24.44 -9.50 -5.17
CA LEU A 321 23.50 -8.98 -6.19
C LEU A 321 24.34 -8.45 -7.35
N THR A 322 24.31 -9.19 -8.44
CA THR A 322 24.93 -8.76 -9.70
C THR A 322 24.40 -7.37 -10.11
N PRO A 323 25.21 -6.52 -10.77
CA PRO A 323 24.83 -5.15 -11.16
C PRO A 323 23.46 -5.03 -11.88
N HIS A 324 23.00 -6.11 -12.52
CA HIS A 324 21.70 -6.18 -13.16
C HIS A 324 20.50 -6.11 -12.21
N GLN A 325 20.60 -6.58 -10.96
CA GLN A 325 19.48 -6.54 -10.00
C GLN A 325 19.28 -5.15 -9.40
N THR A 326 20.37 -4.39 -9.21
CA THR A 326 20.35 -2.99 -8.77
C THR A 326 19.69 -2.06 -9.80
N HIS A 327 19.79 -2.40 -11.09
CA HIS A 327 19.16 -1.65 -12.16
C HIS A 327 17.62 -1.69 -12.11
N TYR A 328 16.99 -2.74 -11.57
CA TYR A 328 15.53 -2.85 -11.52
C TYR A 328 14.90 -1.98 -10.43
N MET A 329 15.57 -1.80 -9.28
CA MET A 329 15.12 -0.82 -8.28
C MET A 329 15.35 0.62 -8.75
N THR A 330 16.41 0.85 -9.53
CA THR A 330 16.70 2.15 -10.15
C THR A 330 15.64 2.59 -11.17
N PHE A 331 14.97 1.65 -11.85
CA PHE A 331 14.01 1.98 -12.91
C PHE A 331 12.62 2.39 -12.39
N LEU A 332 12.29 2.05 -11.13
CA LEU A 332 10.99 2.36 -10.53
C LEU A 332 10.95 3.72 -9.80
N GLY A 333 12.09 4.41 -9.70
CA GLY A 333 12.19 5.77 -9.19
C GLY A 333 13.00 6.63 -10.15
N GLY A 334 12.33 7.48 -10.92
CA GLY A 334 12.91 8.36 -11.94
C GLY A 334 14.39 8.70 -11.77
N GLY A 335 15.23 8.13 -12.64
CA GLY A 335 16.45 8.75 -13.15
C GLY A 335 17.67 8.87 -12.24
N PHE A 336 17.81 8.13 -11.14
CA PHE A 336 19.07 8.09 -10.39
C PHE A 336 19.90 6.85 -10.69
N CYS A 337 20.85 6.96 -11.62
CA CYS A 337 21.84 5.90 -11.88
C CYS A 337 22.67 5.60 -10.62
N LEU A 338 22.31 4.55 -9.88
CA LEU A 338 23.21 3.82 -8.99
C LEU A 338 24.19 3.01 -9.88
N SER A 339 25.12 3.71 -10.53
CA SER A 339 26.27 3.05 -11.15
C SER A 339 27.25 2.68 -10.05
N ALA A 340 27.54 1.38 -9.97
CA ALA A 340 28.44 0.78 -9.00
C ALA A 340 29.85 1.39 -9.04
N VAL A 341 30.34 1.76 -7.86
CA VAL A 341 31.75 1.63 -7.44
C VAL A 341 31.72 1.16 -6.00
N VAL A 342 31.89 -0.15 -5.82
CA VAL A 342 32.98 -0.73 -5.01
C VAL A 342 33.68 -1.71 -5.93
#